data_AF-A0A2V4V713-F1
#
_entry.id   AF-A0A2V4V713-F1
#
_cell.length_a   1.000
_cell.length_b   1.000
_cell.length_c   1.000
_cell.angle_alpha   90.00
_cell.angle_beta   90.00
_cell.angle_gamma   90.00
#
_symmetry.space_group_name_H-M   'P 1'
#
loop_
_entity.id
_entity.type
_entity.pdbx_description
1 polymer ?
#
loop_
_entity_poly.entity_id
_entity_poly.type
_entity_poly.pdbx_seq_one_letter_code
_entity_poly.pdbx_strand_id
1 'polypeptide(L)'
;MYTATTPEFTIVVQAPFSSVQVFGSSVIARCTPITLLSPSMSVWIMEEEDMEQPDALSSRLSRITDGYGDIVERYELESAGLTGEYVKQLDRLIDEEDGIDVPWYRLRAMFSLKESPNMLSATAMCSAAELEGIEQAFFQTLASFRPHAQYASTDSDSGENTEFKIQNHELQEHLLYTAMQRMEQIEQMQRLNHDSERLSGLEGQDKGQSPNVQERFQLALTHTRLQEHEDTLHTIAYAGFALIEAGPVPASLQPATRIGGGPDLPEGVDWPRNHSGLHYNFLAQISLSDLPESIDYLPANGCLTFMSDTDLQEGKVFYWPDGYKWVHHPLPAYAEDIANKVMQMLIWSTEDQRLVVSRNELLDLRAHTAADGTLSFERSGQPVLAFASEYEISQESQMMRIFPTLTFPYSSEVYSNLELSDADEAIAALREHMHVGDGPQHQMLGHHRSTVRATERAIVHAKQNGWQELTRAEDWFILLALQSGGRAGFQFEDYGEFIFLANLKDTRRGDFSRVFTYLELE
;
A
#
# COMPACT_ATOMS: atom_id res chain seq x y z
N MET A 1 7.43 20.31 21.05
CA MET A 1 6.97 21.08 19.87
C MET A 1 7.89 20.75 18.72
N TYR A 2 7.33 20.39 17.57
CA TYR A 2 8.07 20.00 16.38
C TYR A 2 7.49 20.75 15.18
N THR A 3 8.34 21.39 14.37
CA THR A 3 7.88 22.02 13.13
C THR A 3 7.90 20.97 12.02
N ALA A 4 6.72 20.64 11.50
CA ALA A 4 6.55 19.76 10.36
C ALA A 4 6.26 20.62 9.12
N THR A 5 6.95 20.29 8.03
CA THR A 5 6.87 21.02 6.76
C THR A 5 6.63 20.00 5.65
N THR A 6 5.49 20.12 4.98
CA THR A 6 5.14 19.40 3.75
C THR A 6 5.45 20.30 2.54
N PRO A 7 5.30 19.82 1.30
CA PRO A 7 5.37 20.71 0.13
C PRO A 7 4.36 21.88 0.18
N GLU A 8 3.17 21.67 0.75
CA GLU A 8 2.03 22.57 0.69
C GLU A 8 1.87 23.46 1.93
N PHE A 9 2.32 23.01 3.11
CA PHE A 9 2.17 23.78 4.34
C PHE A 9 3.24 23.49 5.40
N THR A 10 3.27 24.37 6.40
CA THR A 10 4.02 24.18 7.64
C THR A 10 3.08 24.26 8.83
N ILE A 11 3.26 23.36 9.80
CA ILE A 11 2.60 23.38 11.12
C ILE A 11 3.62 23.14 12.24
N VAL A 12 3.28 23.60 13.44
CA VAL A 12 4.00 23.32 14.67
C VAL A 12 3.17 22.38 15.52
N VAL A 13 3.55 21.11 15.50
CA VAL A 13 2.93 20.05 16.30
C VAL A 13 3.24 20.28 17.78
N GLN A 14 2.18 20.38 18.58
CA GLN A 14 2.25 20.66 20.01
C GLN A 14 2.39 19.40 20.86
N ALA A 15 2.91 19.54 22.07
CA ALA A 15 2.87 18.48 23.07
C ALA A 15 1.39 18.16 23.42
N PRO A 16 1.03 16.91 23.76
CA PRO A 16 1.93 15.80 24.11
C PRO A 16 2.49 15.00 22.92
N PHE A 17 2.14 15.33 21.67
CA PHE A 17 2.69 14.63 20.51
C PHE A 17 4.21 14.82 20.40
N SER A 18 4.93 13.71 20.42
CA SER A 18 6.39 13.65 20.52
C SER A 18 7.03 12.91 19.35
N SER A 19 6.30 11.99 18.72
CA SER A 19 6.69 11.35 17.46
C SER A 19 5.96 12.05 16.32
N VAL A 20 6.69 12.64 15.38
CA VAL A 20 6.10 13.34 14.23
C VAL A 20 6.71 12.80 12.95
N GLN A 21 5.86 12.41 12.02
CA GLN A 21 6.20 11.92 10.70
C GLN A 21 5.55 12.83 9.65
N VAL A 22 6.25 13.03 8.53
CA VAL A 22 5.76 13.78 7.38
C VAL A 22 5.71 12.81 6.20
N PHE A 23 4.52 12.63 5.63
CA PHE A 23 4.27 11.74 4.50
C PHE A 23 3.64 12.55 3.38
N GLY A 24 4.41 12.88 2.32
CA GLY A 24 3.93 13.75 1.25
C GLY A 24 3.33 15.06 1.79
N SER A 25 2.05 15.29 1.54
CA SER A 25 1.25 16.44 2.00
C SER A 25 0.64 16.30 3.41
N SER A 26 1.03 15.27 4.15
CA SER A 26 0.44 14.93 5.45
C SER A 26 1.45 14.99 6.59
N VAL A 27 0.97 15.36 7.77
CA VAL A 27 1.70 15.31 9.03
C VAL A 27 0.97 14.39 9.99
N ILE A 28 1.65 13.34 10.46
CA ILE A 28 1.15 12.41 11.47
C ILE A 28 1.93 12.62 12.76
N ALA A 29 1.23 12.67 13.88
CA ALA A 29 1.81 12.92 15.18
C ALA A 29 1.24 11.95 16.23
N ARG A 30 2.09 11.41 17.11
CA ARG A 30 1.71 10.43 18.15
C ARG A 30 2.38 10.74 19.49
N CYS A 31 1.71 10.35 20.57
CA CYS A 31 2.29 10.34 21.90
C CYS A 31 3.16 9.10 22.11
N THR A 32 4.27 9.25 22.82
CA THR A 32 5.17 8.14 23.17
C THR A 32 4.98 7.72 24.64
N PRO A 33 5.03 6.41 24.97
CA PRO A 33 5.22 5.27 24.07
C PRO A 33 4.04 5.10 23.11
N ILE A 34 4.29 4.61 21.89
CA ILE A 34 3.24 4.35 20.92
C ILE A 34 2.61 3.01 21.32
N THR A 35 1.34 3.07 21.71
CA THR A 35 0.50 1.95 22.12
C THR A 35 -0.88 2.16 21.51
N LEU A 36 -1.76 1.17 21.66
CA LEU A 36 -3.14 1.24 21.20
C LEU A 36 -3.93 2.43 21.78
N LEU A 37 -3.66 2.73 23.05
CA LEU A 37 -4.31 3.82 23.77
C LEU A 37 -3.61 5.16 23.59
N SER A 38 -2.52 5.23 22.82
CA SER A 38 -1.75 6.46 22.69
C SER A 38 -2.46 7.46 21.78
N PRO A 39 -2.63 8.72 22.22
CA PRO A 39 -3.23 9.72 21.36
C PRO A 39 -2.47 9.95 20.06
N SER A 40 -3.22 10.16 19.00
CA SER A 40 -2.72 10.42 17.65
C SER A 40 -3.38 11.64 17.02
N MET A 41 -2.71 12.23 16.04
CA MET A 41 -3.22 13.34 15.24
C MET A 41 -2.67 13.24 13.81
N SER A 42 -3.51 13.58 12.85
CA SER A 42 -3.13 13.77 11.45
C SER A 42 -3.63 15.13 10.95
N VAL A 43 -2.84 15.76 10.08
CA VAL A 43 -3.16 17.03 9.40
C VAL A 43 -2.72 16.92 7.95
N TRP A 44 -3.60 17.26 7.01
CA TRP A 44 -3.34 17.13 5.58
C TRP A 44 -4.21 18.09 4.75
N ILE A 45 -3.86 18.30 3.49
CA ILE A 45 -4.71 19.02 2.54
C ILE A 45 -5.52 18.01 1.72
N MET A 46 -6.80 18.29 1.53
CA MET A 46 -7.74 17.56 0.69
C MET A 46 -8.04 18.36 -0.57
N GLU A 47 -8.09 17.72 -1.73
CA GLU A 47 -8.49 18.36 -2.99
C GLU A 47 -10.01 18.23 -3.20
N GLU A 48 -10.58 19.16 -3.96
CA GLU A 48 -11.97 19.08 -4.39
C GLU A 48 -12.04 18.14 -5.61
N GLU A 49 -11.94 16.82 -5.40
CA GLU A 49 -12.09 15.83 -6.48
C GLU A 49 -13.41 15.99 -7.25
N ASP A 50 -13.31 15.78 -8.58
CA ASP A 50 -14.32 15.81 -9.64
C ASP A 50 -15.74 15.37 -9.22
N MET A 51 -16.52 16.30 -8.68
CA MET A 51 -17.96 16.16 -8.51
C MET A 51 -18.66 17.31 -9.24
N GLU A 52 -19.75 17.02 -9.96
CA GLU A 52 -20.49 17.97 -10.80
C GLU A 52 -20.95 19.25 -10.06
N GLN A 53 -20.88 19.31 -8.72
CA GLN A 53 -21.12 20.50 -7.91
C GLN A 53 -20.21 20.56 -6.66
N PRO A 54 -19.69 21.76 -6.29
CA PRO A 54 -18.92 21.97 -5.07
C PRO A 54 -19.82 21.75 -3.84
N ASP A 55 -19.49 20.74 -3.04
CA ASP A 55 -20.21 20.46 -1.78
C ASP A 55 -19.81 21.49 -0.71
N ALA A 56 -20.79 22.01 0.02
CA ALA A 56 -20.49 22.83 1.20
C ALA A 56 -19.69 22.02 2.23
N LEU A 57 -18.68 22.65 2.87
CA LEU A 57 -17.80 22.05 3.88
C LEU A 57 -18.58 21.23 4.94
N SER A 58 -19.75 21.72 5.34
CA SER A 58 -20.64 21.07 6.30
C SER A 58 -21.24 19.75 5.81
N SER A 59 -21.58 19.64 4.53
CA SER A 59 -22.07 18.40 3.91
C SER A 59 -20.99 17.34 3.89
N ARG A 60 -19.75 17.74 3.57
CA ARG A 60 -18.62 16.82 3.49
C ARG A 60 -18.18 16.32 4.85
N LEU A 61 -18.11 17.22 5.85
CA LEU A 61 -17.84 16.83 7.23
C LEU A 61 -18.90 15.85 7.75
N SER A 62 -20.17 16.05 7.37
CA SER A 62 -21.25 15.12 7.74
C SER A 62 -21.02 13.71 7.16
N ARG A 63 -20.66 13.58 5.88
CA ARG A 63 -20.38 12.26 5.26
C ARG A 63 -19.23 11.50 5.91
N ILE A 64 -18.15 12.20 6.29
CA ILE A 64 -16.99 11.54 6.93
C ILE A 64 -17.20 11.26 8.42
N THR A 65 -18.24 11.87 9.02
CA THR A 65 -18.68 11.56 10.38
C THR A 65 -19.74 10.47 10.41
N ASP A 66 -20.48 10.26 9.31
CA ASP A 66 -21.48 9.21 9.18
C ASP A 66 -20.83 7.83 9.36
N GLY A 67 -21.36 7.04 10.31
CA GLY A 67 -20.83 5.71 10.66
C GLY A 67 -19.90 5.66 11.87
N TYR A 68 -19.53 6.79 12.47
CA TYR A 68 -18.60 6.85 13.62
C TYR A 68 -19.24 7.52 14.84
N GLY A 69 -19.35 6.78 15.95
CA GLY A 69 -19.73 7.30 17.27
C GLY A 69 -20.93 8.26 17.34
N ASP A 70 -21.14 8.86 18.52
CA ASP A 70 -22.11 9.93 18.74
C ASP A 70 -21.43 11.29 18.62
N ILE A 71 -22.01 12.22 17.84
CA ILE A 71 -21.54 13.61 17.80
C ILE A 71 -21.89 14.30 19.13
N VAL A 72 -20.85 14.72 19.86
CA VAL A 72 -20.97 15.40 21.15
C VAL A 72 -20.93 16.91 20.99
N GLU A 73 -20.09 17.43 20.09
CA GLU A 73 -19.98 18.86 19.79
C GLU A 73 -19.79 19.08 18.29
N ARG A 74 -20.38 20.16 17.77
CA ARG A 74 -20.20 20.61 16.39
C ARG A 74 -20.38 22.13 16.34
N TYR A 75 -19.41 22.86 15.80
CA TYR A 75 -19.48 24.32 15.68
C TYR A 75 -18.52 24.87 14.62
N GLU A 76 -18.81 26.08 14.13
CA GLU A 76 -17.92 26.81 13.21
C GLU A 76 -16.64 27.26 13.92
N LEU A 77 -15.49 27.04 13.27
CA LEU A 77 -14.17 27.30 13.81
C LEU A 77 -13.39 28.27 12.91
N GLU A 78 -12.81 29.30 13.51
CA GLU A 78 -11.81 30.15 12.85
C GLU A 78 -10.43 29.89 13.43
N SER A 79 -9.46 29.56 12.58
CA SER A 79 -8.08 29.30 13.00
C SER A 79 -7.09 29.62 11.88
N ALA A 80 -5.93 30.16 12.23
CA ALA A 80 -4.89 30.58 11.27
C ALA A 80 -5.40 31.52 10.14
N GLY A 81 -6.49 32.26 10.38
CA GLY A 81 -7.12 33.12 9.38
C GLY A 81 -7.96 32.37 8.34
N LEU A 82 -8.25 31.09 8.57
CA LEU A 82 -9.14 30.22 7.80
C LEU A 82 -10.48 30.07 8.52
N THR A 83 -11.54 29.83 7.75
CA THR A 83 -12.88 29.51 8.26
C THR A 83 -13.13 28.02 8.02
N GLY A 84 -13.68 27.36 9.02
CA GLY A 84 -13.88 25.91 9.02
C GLY A 84 -14.98 25.46 9.97
N GLU A 85 -15.08 24.16 10.14
CA GLU A 85 -16.00 23.51 11.05
C GLU A 85 -15.26 22.45 11.87
N TYR A 86 -15.65 22.34 13.15
CA TYR A 86 -15.13 21.36 14.09
C TYR A 86 -16.23 20.41 14.53
N VAL A 87 -15.88 19.13 14.67
CA VAL A 87 -16.74 18.08 15.21
C VAL A 87 -15.96 17.25 16.24
N LYS A 88 -16.61 16.94 17.36
CA LYS A 88 -16.14 16.01 18.38
C LYS A 88 -17.11 14.84 18.46
N GLN A 89 -16.60 13.63 18.23
CA GLN A 89 -17.35 12.38 18.31
C GLN A 89 -16.88 11.57 19.51
N LEU A 90 -17.81 10.94 20.21
CA LEU A 90 -17.56 9.93 21.23
C LEU A 90 -17.90 8.56 20.64
N ASP A 91 -16.91 7.70 20.63
CA ASP A 91 -17.00 6.31 20.20
C ASP A 91 -16.48 5.38 21.31
N ARG A 92 -16.28 4.11 21.00
CA ARG A 92 -15.64 3.12 21.87
C ARG A 92 -14.40 2.54 21.20
N LEU A 93 -13.32 2.46 21.96
CA LEU A 93 -12.19 1.61 21.62
C LEU A 93 -12.38 0.28 22.34
N ILE A 94 -12.57 -0.79 21.57
CA ILE A 94 -12.83 -2.13 22.09
C ILE A 94 -11.69 -3.04 21.65
N ASP A 95 -10.89 -3.49 22.62
CA ASP A 95 -9.94 -4.58 22.49
C ASP A 95 -10.32 -5.72 23.45
N GLU A 96 -10.85 -6.80 22.88
CA GLU A 96 -11.32 -7.96 23.64
C GLU A 96 -10.16 -8.77 24.28
N GLU A 97 -8.94 -8.68 23.72
CA GLU A 97 -7.78 -9.45 24.16
C GLU A 97 -7.18 -8.88 25.44
N ASP A 98 -7.01 -7.55 25.49
CA ASP A 98 -6.54 -6.81 26.67
C ASP A 98 -7.70 -6.42 27.61
N GLY A 99 -8.94 -6.78 27.27
CA GLY A 99 -10.14 -6.43 28.02
C GLY A 99 -10.39 -4.92 28.06
N ILE A 100 -9.93 -4.20 27.03
CA ILE A 100 -10.12 -2.76 26.86
C ILE A 100 -11.49 -2.57 26.25
N ASP A 101 -12.33 -1.83 26.96
CA ASP A 101 -13.57 -1.31 26.41
C ASP A 101 -13.76 0.08 27.00
N VAL A 102 -13.19 1.07 26.32
CA VAL A 102 -13.06 2.42 26.87
C VAL A 102 -13.66 3.47 25.93
N PRO A 103 -14.20 4.56 26.48
CA PRO A 103 -14.61 5.73 25.70
C PRO A 103 -13.44 6.29 24.89
N TRP A 104 -13.67 6.53 23.60
CA TRP A 104 -12.66 7.01 22.67
C TRP A 104 -13.18 8.20 21.88
N TYR A 105 -12.42 9.29 21.88
CA TYR A 105 -12.84 10.54 21.25
C TYR A 105 -12.14 10.73 19.91
N ARG A 106 -12.91 11.18 18.92
CA ARG A 106 -12.41 11.61 17.61
C ARG A 106 -12.72 13.08 17.42
N LEU A 107 -11.66 13.88 17.29
CA LEU A 107 -11.72 15.32 17.03
C LEU A 107 -11.47 15.53 15.55
N ARG A 108 -12.33 16.29 14.86
CA ARG A 108 -12.17 16.58 13.42
C ARG A 108 -12.33 18.07 13.18
N ALA A 109 -11.43 18.64 12.37
CA ALA A 109 -11.57 20.00 11.87
C ALA A 109 -11.33 20.03 10.36
N MET A 110 -12.17 20.76 9.65
CA MET A 110 -12.00 21.05 8.23
C MET A 110 -12.02 22.55 8.00
N PHE A 111 -11.10 23.08 7.19
CA PHE A 111 -11.04 24.50 6.85
C PHE A 111 -10.97 24.72 5.35
N SER A 112 -11.65 25.75 4.85
CA SER A 112 -11.48 26.21 3.48
C SER A 112 -10.18 27.01 3.35
N LEU A 113 -9.36 26.69 2.35
CA LEU A 113 -8.18 27.48 2.03
C LEU A 113 -8.60 28.69 1.18
N LYS A 114 -8.10 29.88 1.52
CA LYS A 114 -8.40 31.09 0.73
C LYS A 114 -7.75 30.95 -0.64
N GLU A 115 -8.51 31.22 -1.70
CA GLU A 115 -8.05 31.23 -3.10
C GLU A 115 -7.66 29.84 -3.66
N SER A 116 -8.05 28.76 -2.99
CA SER A 116 -7.87 27.38 -3.45
C SER A 116 -9.18 26.57 -3.25
N PRO A 117 -9.55 25.67 -4.17
CA PRO A 117 -10.64 24.71 -3.95
C PRO A 117 -10.31 23.69 -2.85
N ASN A 118 -9.05 23.61 -2.44
CA ASN A 118 -8.57 22.62 -1.49
C ASN A 118 -8.97 22.98 -0.05
N MET A 119 -9.07 21.96 0.79
CA MET A 119 -9.43 22.09 2.20
C MET A 119 -8.32 21.55 3.09
N LEU A 120 -8.09 22.17 4.24
CA LEU A 120 -7.28 21.58 5.29
C LEU A 120 -8.16 20.63 6.10
N SER A 121 -7.75 19.38 6.26
CA SER A 121 -8.38 18.41 7.13
C SER A 121 -7.44 18.03 8.27
N ALA A 122 -7.99 17.86 9.47
CA ALA A 122 -7.26 17.39 10.62
C ALA A 122 -8.12 16.49 11.49
N THR A 123 -7.53 15.41 11.99
CA THR A 123 -8.18 14.49 12.92
C THR A 123 -7.26 14.21 14.10
N ALA A 124 -7.80 14.13 15.31
CA ALA A 124 -7.09 13.62 16.48
C ALA A 124 -7.93 12.58 17.22
N MET A 125 -7.27 11.60 17.84
CA MET A 125 -7.90 10.50 18.55
C MET A 125 -7.29 10.37 19.95
N CYS A 126 -8.12 10.16 20.97
CA CYS A 126 -7.65 10.06 22.35
C CYS A 126 -8.67 9.44 23.31
N SER A 127 -8.20 9.01 24.48
CA SER A 127 -9.06 8.57 25.56
C SER A 127 -9.79 9.75 26.24
N ALA A 128 -10.86 9.44 26.97
CA ALA A 128 -11.55 10.43 27.81
C ALA A 128 -10.62 11.14 28.82
N ALA A 129 -9.57 10.44 29.31
CA ALA A 129 -8.66 10.97 30.30
C ALA A 129 -7.70 12.04 29.73
N GLU A 130 -7.43 11.97 28.44
CA GLU A 130 -6.45 12.83 27.75
C GLU A 130 -7.11 13.92 26.90
N LEU A 131 -8.43 13.84 26.72
CA LEU A 131 -9.22 14.69 25.83
C LEU A 131 -8.92 16.18 25.96
N GLU A 132 -8.94 16.74 27.17
CA GLU A 132 -8.71 18.19 27.37
C GLU A 132 -7.32 18.62 26.86
N GLY A 133 -6.29 17.83 27.15
CA GLY A 133 -4.92 18.12 26.73
C GLY A 133 -4.71 17.94 25.23
N ILE A 134 -5.30 16.89 24.66
CA ILE A 134 -5.21 16.60 23.22
C ILE A 134 -6.00 17.62 22.41
N GLU A 135 -7.20 17.99 22.84
CA GLU A 135 -8.01 19.03 22.21
C GLU A 135 -7.28 20.39 22.21
N GLN A 136 -6.65 20.75 23.33
CA GLN A 136 -5.82 21.95 23.41
C GLN A 136 -4.64 21.90 22.43
N ALA A 137 -3.92 20.77 22.39
CA ALA A 137 -2.78 20.57 21.49
C ALA A 137 -3.20 20.59 20.01
N PHE A 138 -4.37 20.03 19.70
CA PHE A 138 -4.97 20.01 18.38
C PHE A 138 -5.25 21.42 17.88
N PHE A 139 -5.96 22.26 18.65
CA PHE A 139 -6.25 23.63 18.26
C PHE A 139 -5.00 24.51 18.15
N GLN A 140 -4.02 24.34 19.04
CA GLN A 140 -2.77 25.08 18.95
C GLN A 140 -1.94 24.67 17.72
N THR A 141 -1.96 23.38 17.36
CA THR A 141 -1.33 22.90 16.12
C THR A 141 -2.01 23.53 14.91
N LEU A 142 -3.35 23.53 14.85
CA LEU A 142 -4.10 24.16 13.77
C LEU A 142 -3.86 25.66 13.66
N ALA A 143 -3.76 26.37 14.80
CA ALA A 143 -3.47 27.81 14.81
C ALA A 143 -2.07 28.16 14.24
N SER A 144 -1.16 27.20 14.25
CA SER A 144 0.18 27.35 13.69
C SER A 144 0.27 27.10 12.18
N PHE A 145 -0.81 26.66 11.55
CA PHE A 145 -0.86 26.36 10.12
C PHE A 145 -0.44 27.56 9.26
N ARG A 146 0.48 27.31 8.34
CA ARG A 146 0.97 28.28 7.34
C ARG A 146 0.99 27.60 5.96
N PRO A 147 0.09 27.98 5.04
CA PRO A 147 0.15 27.48 3.67
C PRO A 147 1.35 28.10 2.94
N HIS A 148 1.99 27.34 2.04
CA HIS A 148 3.05 27.84 1.18
C HIS A 148 2.47 28.53 -0.07
N ALA A 149 3.06 29.67 -0.46
CA ALA A 149 2.51 30.59 -1.46
C ALA A 149 2.27 29.99 -2.86
N GLN A 150 2.97 28.92 -3.24
CA GLN A 150 2.80 28.24 -4.54
C GLN A 150 1.53 27.38 -4.63
N TYR A 151 0.84 27.14 -3.52
CA TYR A 151 -0.43 26.42 -3.44
C TYR A 151 -1.62 27.33 -3.04
N ALA A 152 -1.37 28.64 -2.92
CA ALA A 152 -2.36 29.64 -2.55
C ALA A 152 -2.85 30.49 -3.75
N SER A 153 -2.32 30.30 -4.96
CA SER A 153 -2.74 31.08 -6.13
C SER A 153 -2.86 30.22 -7.40
N THR A 154 -4.06 30.16 -7.97
CA THR A 154 -4.29 29.71 -9.34
C THR A 154 -3.96 30.84 -10.32
N ASP A 155 -2.68 31.12 -10.55
CA ASP A 155 -2.27 31.95 -11.69
C ASP A 155 -0.81 31.64 -12.07
N SER A 156 -0.63 30.66 -12.95
CA SER A 156 0.23 30.71 -14.14
C SER A 156 0.50 29.31 -14.71
N ASP A 157 -0.28 28.96 -15.72
CA ASP A 157 0.19 28.52 -17.04
C ASP A 157 1.60 27.88 -17.10
N SER A 158 1.69 26.62 -16.68
CA SER A 158 2.63 25.63 -17.23
C SER A 158 1.99 24.24 -17.10
N GLY A 159 1.24 23.84 -18.12
CA GLY A 159 0.42 22.63 -18.16
C GLY A 159 1.15 21.29 -18.10
N GLU A 160 2.43 21.26 -17.68
CA GLU A 160 3.21 20.03 -17.52
C GLU A 160 3.33 19.58 -16.05
N ASN A 161 2.86 20.39 -15.08
CA ASN A 161 3.10 20.14 -13.64
C ASN A 161 1.82 19.92 -12.81
N THR A 162 0.65 19.88 -13.44
CA THR A 162 -0.66 19.78 -12.74
C THR A 162 -1.16 18.33 -12.65
N GLU A 163 -0.95 17.51 -13.69
CA GLU A 163 -1.41 16.10 -13.71
C GLU A 163 -0.61 15.17 -12.78
N PHE A 164 0.69 15.44 -12.58
CA PHE A 164 1.54 14.66 -11.66
C PHE A 164 1.28 15.02 -10.18
N LYS A 165 0.73 16.21 -9.92
CA LYS A 165 0.28 16.63 -8.59
C LYS A 165 -1.04 15.96 -8.21
N ILE A 166 -1.99 15.88 -9.15
CA ILE A 166 -3.29 15.22 -8.95
C ILE A 166 -3.10 13.73 -8.63
N GLN A 167 -2.28 12.98 -9.38
CA GLN A 167 -2.05 11.56 -9.11
C GLN A 167 -1.33 11.27 -7.78
N ASN A 168 -0.41 12.14 -7.36
CA ASN A 168 0.24 12.02 -6.05
C ASN A 168 -0.72 12.40 -4.91
N HIS A 169 -1.65 13.32 -5.16
CA HIS A 169 -2.58 13.83 -4.16
C HIS A 169 -3.75 12.88 -3.90
N GLU A 170 -4.35 12.30 -4.95
CA GLU A 170 -5.37 11.24 -4.84
C GLU A 170 -4.81 9.99 -4.12
N LEU A 171 -3.54 9.64 -4.40
CA LEU A 171 -2.84 8.54 -3.74
C LEU A 171 -2.48 8.87 -2.28
N GLN A 172 -2.23 10.14 -1.94
CA GLN A 172 -1.96 10.58 -0.57
C GLN A 172 -3.23 10.68 0.30
N GLU A 173 -4.37 11.10 -0.27
CA GLU A 173 -5.67 11.01 0.40
C GLU A 173 -6.04 9.55 0.71
N HIS A 174 -5.74 8.65 -0.23
CA HIS A 174 -5.88 7.21 -0.08
C HIS A 174 -5.03 6.69 1.07
N LEU A 175 -3.70 6.85 1.00
CA LEU A 175 -2.68 6.47 2.00
C LEU A 175 -3.02 6.89 3.43
N LEU A 176 -3.69 8.03 3.59
CA LEU A 176 -4.05 8.57 4.89
C LEU A 176 -5.38 8.05 5.42
N TYR A 177 -6.38 7.91 4.55
CA TYR A 177 -7.63 7.22 4.89
C TYR A 177 -7.35 5.78 5.32
N THR A 178 -6.45 5.14 4.60
CA THR A 178 -5.98 3.80 4.88
C THR A 178 -5.02 3.73 6.07
N ALA A 179 -4.09 4.66 6.29
CA ALA A 179 -3.26 4.67 7.50
C ALA A 179 -4.13 4.80 8.78
N MET A 180 -5.29 5.46 8.68
CA MET A 180 -6.28 5.53 9.75
C MET A 180 -7.07 4.23 9.92
N GLN A 181 -7.43 3.52 8.84
CA GLN A 181 -8.06 2.18 8.92
C GLN A 181 -7.06 1.07 9.34
N ARG A 182 -5.80 1.14 8.91
CA ARG A 182 -4.70 0.26 9.33
C ARG A 182 -4.48 0.26 10.84
N MET A 183 -4.77 1.38 11.53
CA MET A 183 -4.71 1.44 12.99
C MET A 183 -5.80 0.59 13.66
N GLU A 184 -6.98 0.47 13.03
CA GLU A 184 -8.08 -0.42 13.45
C GLU A 184 -7.87 -1.87 12.93
N GLN A 185 -7.14 -2.08 11.82
CA GLN A 185 -6.85 -3.42 11.28
C GLN A 185 -5.63 -4.10 11.91
N ILE A 186 -4.62 -3.35 12.40
CA ILE A 186 -3.54 -3.94 13.22
C ILE A 186 -4.13 -4.57 14.51
N GLU A 187 -5.22 -4.00 15.05
CA GLU A 187 -6.03 -4.62 16.11
C GLU A 187 -6.75 -5.90 15.66
N GLN A 188 -7.26 -5.96 14.43
CA GLN A 188 -7.93 -7.17 13.89
C GLN A 188 -6.94 -8.28 13.47
N MET A 189 -5.76 -7.94 12.96
CA MET A 189 -4.72 -8.90 12.56
C MET A 189 -4.12 -9.63 13.76
N GLN A 190 -3.99 -8.97 14.91
CA GLN A 190 -3.55 -9.63 16.14
C GLN A 190 -4.60 -10.62 16.67
N ARG A 191 -5.90 -10.32 16.48
CA ARG A 191 -7.01 -11.25 16.76
C ARG A 191 -7.01 -12.48 15.83
N LEU A 192 -6.79 -12.30 14.52
CA LEU A 192 -6.80 -13.39 13.54
C LEU A 192 -5.57 -14.32 13.64
N ASN A 193 -4.40 -13.79 14.00
CA ASN A 193 -3.21 -14.60 14.26
C ASN A 193 -3.38 -15.53 15.47
N HIS A 194 -4.14 -15.12 16.50
CA HIS A 194 -4.39 -15.95 17.68
C HIS A 194 -5.46 -17.05 17.43
N ASP A 195 -6.40 -16.83 16.51
CA ASP A 195 -7.37 -17.85 16.09
C ASP A 195 -6.78 -18.88 15.13
N SER A 196 -5.84 -18.48 14.27
CA SER A 196 -5.11 -19.41 13.39
C SER A 196 -4.22 -20.39 14.17
N GLU A 197 -3.61 -19.95 15.28
CA GLU A 197 -2.85 -20.84 16.17
C GLU A 197 -3.75 -21.80 16.97
N ARG A 198 -5.01 -21.45 17.26
CA ARG A 198 -5.98 -22.36 17.88
C ARG A 198 -6.57 -23.40 16.93
N LEU A 199 -6.63 -23.09 15.62
CA LEU A 199 -7.05 -24.03 14.58
C LEU A 199 -5.91 -24.95 14.08
N SER A 200 -4.65 -24.64 14.39
CA SER A 200 -3.50 -25.51 14.12
C SER A 200 -3.49 -26.85 14.91
N GLY A 201 -4.43 -27.05 15.83
CA GLY A 201 -4.61 -28.27 16.61
C GLY A 201 -5.23 -29.46 15.87
N LEU A 202 -5.54 -29.33 14.57
CA LEU A 202 -6.11 -30.40 13.75
C LEU A 202 -5.25 -30.75 12.52
N GLU A 203 -3.92 -30.63 12.61
CA GLU A 203 -3.02 -31.32 11.66
C GLU A 203 -3.00 -32.82 11.94
N GLY A 204 -4.01 -33.49 11.41
CA GLY A 204 -4.16 -34.92 11.52
C GLY A 204 -5.28 -35.45 10.65
N GLN A 205 -5.25 -35.19 9.34
CA GLN A 205 -5.51 -36.22 8.31
C GLN A 205 -5.50 -35.66 6.88
N ASP A 206 -4.80 -36.41 6.04
CA ASP A 206 -4.88 -36.53 4.59
C ASP A 206 -4.08 -35.57 3.69
N LYS A 207 -2.95 -36.10 3.18
CA LYS A 207 -2.20 -35.56 2.05
C LYS A 207 -2.94 -35.87 0.74
N GLY A 208 -4.13 -35.33 0.58
CA GLY A 208 -4.82 -35.32 -0.72
C GLY A 208 -4.13 -34.30 -1.63
N GLN A 209 -3.73 -34.71 -2.84
CA GLN A 209 -3.39 -33.76 -3.90
C GLN A 209 -4.58 -32.82 -4.08
N SER A 210 -4.38 -31.50 -3.98
CA SER A 210 -5.43 -30.55 -4.36
C SER A 210 -5.94 -30.90 -5.77
N PRO A 211 -7.26 -30.86 -6.01
CA PRO A 211 -7.81 -31.17 -7.32
C PRO A 211 -7.12 -30.30 -8.38
N ASN A 212 -6.90 -30.85 -9.58
CA ASN A 212 -6.32 -30.07 -10.67
C ASN A 212 -7.26 -28.91 -11.07
N VAL A 213 -6.76 -27.95 -11.86
CA VAL A 213 -7.54 -26.74 -12.17
C VAL A 213 -8.88 -27.04 -12.86
N GLN A 214 -8.94 -28.06 -13.72
CA GLN A 214 -10.18 -28.50 -14.37
C GLN A 214 -11.15 -29.15 -13.38
N GLU A 215 -10.65 -29.99 -12.46
CA GLU A 215 -11.47 -30.59 -11.41
C GLU A 215 -12.04 -29.54 -10.47
N ARG A 216 -11.25 -28.54 -10.06
CA ARG A 216 -11.74 -27.40 -9.25
C ARG A 216 -12.79 -26.60 -10.01
N PHE A 217 -12.56 -26.33 -11.30
CA PHE A 217 -13.55 -25.64 -12.12
C PHE A 217 -14.87 -26.42 -12.22
N GLN A 218 -14.82 -27.74 -12.45
CA GLN A 218 -16.02 -28.57 -12.51
C GLN A 218 -16.78 -28.61 -11.17
N LEU A 219 -16.03 -28.70 -10.07
CA LEU A 219 -16.61 -28.63 -8.73
C LEU A 219 -17.25 -27.26 -8.50
N ALA A 220 -16.58 -26.16 -8.86
CA ALA A 220 -17.08 -24.80 -8.72
C ALA A 220 -18.40 -24.61 -9.50
N LEU A 221 -18.44 -25.03 -10.78
CA LEU A 221 -19.66 -25.02 -11.59
C LEU A 221 -20.79 -25.83 -10.96
N THR A 222 -20.46 -26.94 -10.29
CA THR A 222 -21.46 -27.79 -9.64
C THR A 222 -22.07 -27.14 -8.40
N HIS A 223 -21.25 -26.49 -7.57
CA HIS A 223 -21.71 -25.82 -6.35
C HIS A 223 -22.51 -24.55 -6.67
N THR A 224 -22.12 -23.82 -7.72
CA THR A 224 -22.81 -22.59 -8.16
C THR A 224 -23.99 -22.85 -9.10
N ARG A 225 -24.21 -24.10 -9.52
CA ARG A 225 -25.25 -24.52 -10.47
C ARG A 225 -25.10 -23.87 -11.86
N LEU A 226 -23.86 -23.61 -12.28
CA LEU A 226 -23.53 -22.97 -13.56
C LEU A 226 -23.09 -23.96 -14.64
N GLN A 227 -23.35 -25.26 -14.49
CA GLN A 227 -22.87 -26.28 -15.44
C GLN A 227 -23.39 -26.07 -16.87
N GLU A 228 -24.59 -25.52 -17.03
CA GLU A 228 -25.14 -25.22 -18.36
C GLU A 228 -24.40 -24.08 -19.09
N HIS A 229 -23.58 -23.32 -18.36
CA HIS A 229 -22.78 -22.21 -18.88
C HIS A 229 -21.28 -22.54 -18.98
N GLU A 230 -20.88 -23.80 -18.81
CA GLU A 230 -19.48 -24.24 -18.79
C GLU A 230 -18.68 -23.73 -19.98
N ASP A 231 -19.16 -23.95 -21.20
CA ASP A 231 -18.47 -23.54 -22.43
C ASP A 231 -18.24 -22.02 -22.47
N THR A 232 -19.24 -21.23 -22.08
CA THR A 232 -19.15 -19.77 -22.07
C THR A 232 -18.22 -19.27 -20.97
N LEU A 233 -18.30 -19.87 -19.77
CA LEU A 233 -17.42 -19.52 -18.66
C LEU A 233 -15.96 -19.87 -18.98
N HIS A 234 -15.72 -20.97 -19.68
CA HIS A 234 -14.39 -21.37 -20.13
C HIS A 234 -13.82 -20.42 -21.19
N THR A 235 -14.64 -19.80 -22.06
CA THR A 235 -14.14 -18.86 -23.09
C THR A 235 -13.77 -17.49 -22.52
N ILE A 236 -14.35 -17.09 -21.39
CA ILE A 236 -14.06 -15.81 -20.73
C ILE A 236 -13.09 -15.93 -19.55
N ALA A 237 -12.79 -17.15 -19.11
CA ALA A 237 -11.81 -17.41 -18.06
C ALA A 237 -10.40 -17.07 -18.53
N TYR A 238 -9.60 -16.50 -17.63
CA TYR A 238 -8.19 -16.21 -17.83
C TYR A 238 -7.36 -17.19 -17.01
N ALA A 239 -6.38 -17.82 -17.66
CA ALA A 239 -5.39 -18.63 -16.96
C ALA A 239 -4.48 -17.73 -16.11
N GLY A 240 -4.23 -18.17 -14.88
CA GLY A 240 -3.29 -17.52 -13.97
C GLY A 240 -2.70 -18.52 -13.00
N PHE A 241 -1.97 -18.00 -12.02
CA PHE A 241 -1.39 -18.78 -10.96
C PHE A 241 -1.78 -18.20 -9.60
N ALA A 242 -2.26 -19.07 -8.72
CA ALA A 242 -2.38 -18.80 -7.30
C ALA A 242 -1.05 -19.11 -6.62
N LEU A 243 -0.59 -18.21 -5.76
CA LEU A 243 0.67 -18.33 -5.02
C LEU A 243 0.34 -18.36 -3.54
N ILE A 244 0.61 -19.51 -2.92
CA ILE A 244 0.23 -19.82 -1.54
C ILE A 244 1.47 -19.93 -0.68
N GLU A 245 1.48 -19.23 0.45
CA GLU A 245 2.56 -19.32 1.43
C GLU A 245 2.67 -20.73 2.01
N ALA A 246 3.87 -21.29 2.01
CA ALA A 246 4.12 -22.69 2.32
C ALA A 246 5.13 -22.90 3.46
N GLY A 247 5.34 -21.87 4.28
CA GLY A 247 6.30 -21.89 5.38
C GLY A 247 7.71 -21.45 4.97
N PRO A 248 8.74 -21.72 5.80
CA PRO A 248 10.08 -21.15 5.63
C PRO A 248 10.78 -21.66 4.38
N VAL A 249 11.59 -20.80 3.77
CA VAL A 249 12.40 -21.14 2.58
C VAL A 249 13.63 -21.98 2.95
N PRO A 250 13.83 -23.18 2.37
CA PRO A 250 15.05 -23.95 2.56
C PRO A 250 16.27 -23.22 2.00
N ALA A 251 17.34 -23.15 2.79
CA ALA A 251 18.58 -22.47 2.39
C ALA A 251 19.24 -23.03 1.11
N SER A 252 18.92 -24.27 0.73
CA SER A 252 19.45 -24.91 -0.48
C SER A 252 18.72 -24.52 -1.76
N LEU A 253 17.57 -23.85 -1.67
CA LEU A 253 16.76 -23.46 -2.83
C LEU A 253 17.11 -22.03 -3.22
N GLN A 254 17.84 -21.85 -4.31
CA GLN A 254 18.24 -20.54 -4.84
C GLN A 254 18.27 -20.58 -6.38
N PRO A 255 17.67 -19.61 -7.07
CA PRO A 255 16.80 -18.57 -6.50
C PRO A 255 15.47 -19.20 -6.08
N ALA A 256 14.97 -18.87 -4.88
CA ALA A 256 13.69 -19.40 -4.44
C ALA A 256 12.53 -18.52 -4.89
N THR A 257 11.40 -19.14 -5.21
CA THR A 257 10.10 -18.45 -5.23
C THR A 257 9.65 -18.19 -3.79
N ARG A 258 9.59 -16.91 -3.40
CA ARG A 258 9.34 -16.48 -2.01
C ARG A 258 8.67 -15.11 -1.90
N ILE A 259 8.12 -14.84 -0.73
CA ILE A 259 7.58 -13.55 -0.31
C ILE A 259 8.19 -13.17 1.04
N GLY A 260 8.50 -11.89 1.24
CA GLY A 260 9.09 -11.37 2.47
C GLY A 260 10.54 -11.82 2.74
N GLY A 261 11.17 -11.19 3.72
CA GLY A 261 12.59 -11.36 4.04
C GLY A 261 13.48 -10.60 3.06
N GLY A 262 14.46 -11.29 2.46
CA GLY A 262 15.40 -10.68 1.51
C GLY A 262 15.57 -11.48 0.21
N PRO A 263 16.12 -10.84 -0.84
CA PRO A 263 16.23 -11.43 -2.17
C PRO A 263 17.37 -12.45 -2.25
N ASP A 264 17.28 -13.34 -3.24
CA ASP A 264 18.45 -14.00 -3.79
C ASP A 264 18.95 -13.14 -4.96
N LEU A 265 20.22 -12.74 -4.93
CA LEU A 265 20.82 -11.91 -5.99
C LEU A 265 22.01 -12.65 -6.62
N PRO A 266 22.36 -12.34 -7.88
CA PRO A 266 23.60 -12.85 -8.47
C PRO A 266 24.83 -12.47 -7.63
N GLU A 267 25.81 -13.36 -7.56
CA GLU A 267 27.05 -13.14 -6.80
C GLU A 267 27.74 -11.85 -7.25
N GLY A 268 28.00 -10.95 -6.29
CA GLY A 268 28.65 -9.67 -6.53
C GLY A 268 27.69 -8.52 -6.87
N VAL A 269 26.37 -8.78 -6.89
CA VAL A 269 25.34 -7.74 -7.03
C VAL A 269 24.94 -7.25 -5.63
N ASP A 270 25.00 -5.93 -5.43
CA ASP A 270 24.52 -5.28 -4.20
C ASP A 270 22.99 -5.18 -4.19
N TRP A 271 22.43 -4.99 -3.00
CA TRP A 271 20.99 -4.76 -2.84
C TRP A 271 20.54 -3.54 -3.67
N PRO A 272 19.53 -3.67 -4.54
CA PRO A 272 19.10 -2.60 -5.44
C PRO A 272 18.72 -1.28 -4.74
N ARG A 273 19.06 -0.14 -5.35
CA ARG A 273 18.81 1.20 -4.79
C ARG A 273 18.08 2.11 -5.77
N ASN A 274 17.29 3.04 -5.24
CA ASN A 274 16.68 4.12 -6.00
C ASN A 274 17.69 5.24 -6.31
N HIS A 275 17.25 6.25 -7.07
CA HIS A 275 18.10 7.38 -7.48
C HIS A 275 18.57 8.26 -6.32
N SER A 276 17.91 8.18 -5.15
CA SER A 276 18.33 8.86 -3.92
C SER A 276 19.38 8.04 -3.16
N GLY A 277 19.64 6.79 -3.53
CA GLY A 277 20.56 5.90 -2.84
C GLY A 277 19.94 5.08 -1.70
N LEU A 278 18.62 5.16 -1.52
CA LEU A 278 17.88 4.31 -0.59
C LEU A 278 17.68 2.93 -1.21
N HIS A 279 17.70 1.89 -0.39
CA HIS A 279 17.45 0.51 -0.82
C HIS A 279 15.96 0.31 -1.04
N TYR A 280 15.62 -0.43 -2.09
CA TYR A 280 14.25 -0.84 -2.31
C TYR A 280 13.82 -1.89 -1.28
N ASN A 281 12.55 -1.87 -0.89
CA ASN A 281 11.94 -2.89 -0.04
C ASN A 281 11.72 -4.16 -0.86
N PHE A 282 12.19 -5.31 -0.34
CA PHE A 282 11.97 -6.59 -0.99
C PHE A 282 10.59 -7.13 -0.67
N LEU A 283 9.78 -7.36 -1.72
CA LEU A 283 8.44 -7.87 -1.57
C LEU A 283 8.38 -9.36 -1.87
N ALA A 284 8.79 -9.74 -3.08
CA ALA A 284 8.70 -11.12 -3.54
C ALA A 284 9.74 -11.46 -4.60
N GLN A 285 9.92 -12.75 -4.83
CA GLN A 285 10.77 -13.27 -5.87
C GLN A 285 10.09 -14.50 -6.49
N ILE A 286 10.11 -14.59 -7.82
CA ILE A 286 9.55 -15.72 -8.57
C ILE A 286 10.66 -16.31 -9.43
N SER A 287 11.01 -17.58 -9.20
CA SER A 287 11.80 -18.35 -10.15
C SER A 287 10.88 -18.78 -11.28
N LEU A 288 11.18 -18.35 -12.51
CA LEU A 288 10.36 -18.69 -13.69
C LEU A 288 10.40 -20.20 -14.01
N SER A 289 11.39 -20.91 -13.48
CA SER A 289 11.46 -22.39 -13.58
C SER A 289 10.49 -23.11 -12.65
N ASP A 290 9.90 -22.41 -11.66
CA ASP A 290 8.88 -22.97 -10.78
C ASP A 290 7.47 -22.87 -11.39
N LEU A 291 7.31 -22.14 -12.50
CA LEU A 291 6.04 -22.07 -13.22
C LEU A 291 5.73 -23.44 -13.86
N PRO A 292 4.50 -23.95 -13.71
CA PRO A 292 4.14 -25.28 -14.20
C PRO A 292 4.05 -25.34 -15.74
N GLU A 293 3.87 -24.20 -16.40
CA GLU A 293 3.77 -24.08 -17.85
C GLU A 293 4.54 -22.86 -18.35
N SER A 294 5.10 -22.95 -19.56
CA SER A 294 5.77 -21.82 -20.21
C SER A 294 4.75 -20.80 -20.68
N ILE A 295 5.01 -19.53 -20.40
CA ILE A 295 4.16 -18.42 -20.82
C ILE A 295 4.83 -17.68 -21.98
N ASP A 296 4.18 -17.62 -23.14
CA ASP A 296 4.77 -17.13 -24.41
C ASP A 296 5.30 -15.69 -24.38
N TYR A 297 4.88 -14.90 -23.39
CA TYR A 297 5.30 -13.51 -23.21
C TYR A 297 6.19 -13.28 -21.98
N LEU A 298 6.59 -14.34 -21.28
CA LEU A 298 7.61 -14.28 -20.24
C LEU A 298 8.88 -15.04 -20.69
N PRO A 299 10.06 -14.70 -20.15
CA PRO A 299 11.23 -15.55 -20.32
C PRO A 299 10.96 -16.97 -19.81
N ALA A 300 11.54 -17.97 -20.49
CA ALA A 300 11.32 -19.38 -20.12
C ALA A 300 12.00 -19.78 -18.79
N ASN A 301 13.02 -19.03 -18.37
CA ASN A 301 13.79 -19.27 -17.17
C ASN A 301 14.37 -17.95 -16.62
N GLY A 302 15.09 -18.05 -15.50
CA GLY A 302 15.58 -16.90 -14.74
C GLY A 302 14.66 -16.55 -13.58
N CYS A 303 14.86 -15.38 -13.01
CA CYS A 303 14.20 -14.97 -11.78
C CYS A 303 13.71 -13.52 -11.86
N LEU A 304 12.47 -13.30 -11.44
CA LEU A 304 11.89 -11.98 -11.26
C LEU A 304 11.94 -11.60 -9.79
N THR A 305 12.52 -10.45 -9.47
CA THR A 305 12.57 -9.89 -8.12
C THR A 305 11.70 -8.63 -8.08
N PHE A 306 10.69 -8.64 -7.20
CA PHE A 306 9.70 -7.59 -7.04
C PHE A 306 10.03 -6.77 -5.79
N MET A 307 10.07 -5.46 -5.99
CA MET A 307 10.55 -4.52 -5.00
C MET A 307 9.63 -3.29 -4.99
N SER A 308 9.47 -2.62 -3.85
CA SER A 308 8.84 -1.30 -3.74
C SER A 308 9.85 -0.22 -3.39
N ASP A 309 9.59 0.98 -3.89
CA ASP A 309 10.21 2.23 -3.41
C ASP A 309 9.40 2.80 -2.23
N THR A 310 9.74 4.01 -1.83
CA THR A 310 9.07 4.85 -0.84
C THR A 310 7.53 4.81 -0.98
N ASP A 311 6.86 4.37 0.08
CA ASP A 311 5.41 4.47 0.31
C ASP A 311 4.51 3.82 -0.77
N LEU A 312 4.90 2.66 -1.33
CA LEU A 312 4.13 1.93 -2.36
C LEU A 312 3.83 2.74 -3.65
N GLN A 313 4.49 3.88 -3.86
CA GLN A 313 4.20 4.75 -5.02
C GLN A 313 4.79 4.18 -6.31
N GLU A 314 5.92 3.48 -6.20
CA GLU A 314 6.56 2.82 -7.33
C GLU A 314 7.02 1.41 -6.95
N GLY A 315 6.77 0.45 -7.83
CA GLY A 315 7.44 -0.83 -7.80
C GLY A 315 8.50 -0.94 -8.88
N LYS A 316 9.52 -1.75 -8.59
CA LYS A 316 10.54 -2.18 -9.55
C LYS A 316 10.52 -3.69 -9.69
N VAL A 317 10.70 -4.16 -10.91
CA VAL A 317 10.90 -5.57 -11.21
C VAL A 317 12.26 -5.73 -11.86
N PHE A 318 13.11 -6.53 -11.22
CA PHE A 318 14.40 -6.92 -11.76
C PHE A 318 14.30 -8.31 -12.35
N TYR A 319 14.70 -8.45 -13.61
CA TYR A 319 14.84 -9.76 -14.25
C TYR A 319 16.30 -10.16 -14.31
N TRP A 320 16.56 -11.34 -13.76
CA TRP A 320 17.86 -11.97 -13.73
C TRP A 320 17.81 -13.23 -14.60
N PRO A 321 18.46 -13.22 -15.77
CA PRO A 321 18.59 -14.41 -16.60
C PRO A 321 19.19 -15.59 -15.84
N ASP A 322 18.91 -16.81 -16.30
CA ASP A 322 19.52 -18.01 -15.73
C ASP A 322 21.06 -18.05 -15.93
N GLY A 323 21.75 -18.86 -15.14
CA GLY A 323 23.20 -19.08 -15.23
C GLY A 323 24.06 -18.28 -14.26
N TYR A 324 23.46 -17.43 -13.42
CA TYR A 324 24.18 -16.82 -12.31
C TYR A 324 24.38 -17.80 -11.15
N LYS A 325 25.48 -17.58 -10.41
CA LYS A 325 25.59 -18.10 -9.06
C LYS A 325 24.81 -17.20 -8.13
N TRP A 326 23.91 -17.78 -7.35
CA TRP A 326 23.02 -17.06 -6.46
C TRP A 326 23.61 -16.93 -5.06
N VAL A 327 23.33 -15.79 -4.42
CA VAL A 327 23.65 -15.52 -3.02
C VAL A 327 22.39 -14.97 -2.37
N HIS A 328 22.00 -15.54 -1.24
CA HIS A 328 20.89 -15.01 -0.45
C HIS A 328 21.35 -13.80 0.36
N HIS A 329 20.64 -12.69 0.23
CA HIS A 329 20.86 -11.47 1.00
C HIS A 329 19.74 -11.33 2.03
N PRO A 330 19.92 -11.84 3.27
CA PRO A 330 18.87 -11.77 4.28
C PRO A 330 18.60 -10.32 4.67
N LEU A 331 17.33 -10.01 4.89
CA LEU A 331 16.94 -8.75 5.48
C LEU A 331 17.51 -8.63 6.90
N PRO A 332 18.23 -7.55 7.23
CA PRO A 332 18.75 -7.38 8.58
C PRO A 332 17.64 -7.14 9.60
N ALA A 333 17.78 -7.70 10.81
CA ALA A 333 16.83 -7.51 11.91
C ALA A 333 16.68 -6.04 12.36
N TYR A 334 17.61 -5.16 11.97
CA TYR A 334 17.53 -3.73 12.25
C TYR A 334 16.82 -2.93 11.14
N ALA A 335 16.35 -3.56 10.06
CA ALA A 335 15.88 -2.86 8.86
C ALA A 335 14.76 -1.86 9.17
N GLU A 336 13.75 -2.26 9.94
CA GLU A 336 12.64 -1.39 10.35
C GLU A 336 13.10 -0.23 11.24
N ASP A 337 13.95 -0.48 12.25
CA ASP A 337 14.52 0.57 13.12
C ASP A 337 15.30 1.60 12.30
N ILE A 338 16.09 1.13 11.33
CA ILE A 338 16.84 2.02 10.44
C ILE A 338 15.91 2.79 9.51
N ALA A 339 14.95 2.15 8.85
CA ALA A 339 13.99 2.82 7.97
C ALA A 339 13.26 3.96 8.71
N ASN A 340 12.73 3.67 9.90
CA ASN A 340 12.06 4.65 10.77
C ASN A 340 12.95 5.86 11.12
N LYS A 341 14.24 5.63 11.42
CA LYS A 341 15.18 6.70 11.75
C LYS A 341 15.62 7.48 10.51
N VAL A 342 15.84 6.79 9.39
CA VAL A 342 16.20 7.39 8.10
C VAL A 342 15.12 8.37 7.69
N MET A 343 13.85 7.99 7.75
CA MET A 343 12.76 8.89 7.35
C MET A 343 12.66 10.16 8.22
N GLN A 344 13.06 10.11 9.48
CA GLN A 344 13.16 11.31 10.34
C GLN A 344 14.37 12.21 10.01
N MET A 345 15.33 11.71 9.21
CA MET A 345 16.52 12.44 8.79
C MET A 345 16.37 13.06 7.40
N LEU A 346 15.32 12.70 6.67
CA LEU A 346 15.10 13.12 5.29
C LEU A 346 13.98 14.16 5.19
N ILE A 347 14.03 14.94 4.12
CA ILE A 347 12.97 15.85 3.69
C ILE A 347 12.89 15.81 2.18
N TRP A 348 11.70 15.96 1.62
CA TRP A 348 11.53 16.13 0.18
C TRP A 348 12.07 17.51 -0.27
N SER A 349 12.99 17.51 -1.23
CA SER A 349 13.47 18.72 -1.90
C SER A 349 12.70 18.90 -3.21
N THR A 350 11.93 19.98 -3.31
CA THR A 350 11.25 20.36 -4.56
C THR A 350 12.22 20.86 -5.63
N GLU A 351 13.38 21.39 -5.25
CA GLU A 351 14.40 21.81 -6.21
C GLU A 351 15.11 20.61 -6.83
N ASP A 352 15.48 19.62 -6.01
CA ASP A 352 16.20 18.43 -6.45
C ASP A 352 15.28 17.29 -6.92
N GLN A 353 13.96 17.42 -6.69
CA GLN A 353 12.95 16.38 -6.96
C GLN A 353 13.31 15.03 -6.34
N ARG A 354 13.79 15.06 -5.09
CA ARG A 354 14.22 13.86 -4.36
C ARG A 354 14.26 14.08 -2.85
N LEU A 355 14.40 12.99 -2.10
CA LEU A 355 14.73 13.03 -0.68
C LEU A 355 16.17 13.51 -0.46
N VAL A 356 16.33 14.47 0.46
CA VAL A 356 17.62 15.01 0.88
C VAL A 356 17.75 14.99 2.39
N VAL A 357 18.98 14.99 2.89
CA VAL A 357 19.26 14.96 4.32
C VAL A 357 18.96 16.31 4.95
N SER A 358 17.98 16.36 5.85
CA SER A 358 17.68 17.51 6.71
C SER A 358 18.47 17.46 8.03
N ARG A 359 18.84 16.25 8.46
CA ARG A 359 19.55 15.99 9.72
C ARG A 359 20.65 14.96 9.49
N ASN A 360 21.91 15.35 9.65
CA ASN A 360 23.07 14.46 9.40
C ASN A 360 23.29 13.41 10.49
N GLU A 361 22.80 13.61 11.71
CA GLU A 361 22.95 12.67 12.83
C GLU A 361 21.64 12.50 13.60
N LEU A 362 21.27 11.25 13.89
CA LEU A 362 20.14 10.90 14.74
C LEU A 362 20.50 9.70 15.62
N LEU A 363 20.68 9.93 16.92
CA LEU A 363 21.12 8.91 17.88
C LEU A 363 22.45 8.26 17.46
N ASP A 364 22.42 6.99 17.08
CA ASP A 364 23.57 6.20 16.63
C ASP A 364 23.72 6.13 15.10
N LEU A 365 22.85 6.82 14.36
CA LEU A 365 22.79 6.85 12.91
C LEU A 365 23.38 8.16 12.35
N ARG A 366 24.16 8.04 11.28
CA ARG A 366 24.73 9.15 10.51
C ARG A 366 24.37 9.02 9.04
N ALA A 367 24.03 10.15 8.43
CA ALA A 367 23.76 10.24 7.00
C ALA A 367 24.93 10.92 6.28
N HIS A 368 25.22 10.44 5.07
CA HIS A 368 26.25 10.94 4.20
C HIS A 368 25.65 11.17 2.80
N THR A 369 25.92 12.35 2.26
CA THR A 369 25.46 12.75 0.93
C THR A 369 26.68 12.85 0.01
N ALA A 370 26.70 12.04 -1.05
CA ALA A 370 27.75 12.08 -2.06
C ALA A 370 27.65 13.34 -2.93
N ALA A 371 28.64 13.58 -3.81
CA ALA A 371 28.67 14.77 -4.67
C ALA A 371 27.54 14.80 -5.71
N ASP A 372 27.05 13.64 -6.14
CA ASP A 372 25.85 13.48 -6.97
C ASP A 372 24.54 13.50 -6.14
N GLY A 373 24.68 13.61 -4.82
CA GLY A 373 23.63 13.59 -3.81
C GLY A 373 23.04 12.22 -3.49
N THR A 374 23.70 11.13 -3.91
CA THR A 374 23.38 9.79 -3.43
C THR A 374 23.55 9.72 -1.92
N LEU A 375 22.56 9.15 -1.24
CA LEU A 375 22.54 9.00 0.22
C LEU A 375 23.14 7.66 0.65
N SER A 376 23.81 7.69 1.80
CA SER A 376 24.28 6.48 2.49
C SER A 376 24.26 6.71 4.00
N PHE A 377 24.16 5.62 4.76
CA PHE A 377 23.94 5.68 6.20
C PHE A 377 24.86 4.74 6.95
N GLU A 378 25.31 5.19 8.12
CA GLU A 378 26.15 4.41 9.02
C GLU A 378 25.57 4.37 10.42
N ARG A 379 25.52 3.19 11.03
CA ARG A 379 25.18 2.99 12.44
C ARG A 379 26.45 2.65 13.20
N SER A 380 26.82 3.46 14.19
CA SER A 380 28.05 3.25 14.97
C SER A 380 29.32 3.07 14.10
N GLY A 381 29.40 3.78 12.96
CA GLY A 381 30.53 3.75 12.03
C GLY A 381 30.57 2.51 11.11
N GLN A 382 29.47 1.78 10.98
CA GLN A 382 29.32 0.68 10.03
C GLN A 382 28.19 0.99 9.03
N PRO A 383 28.37 0.74 7.72
CA PRO A 383 27.31 0.92 6.73
C PRO A 383 26.07 0.06 7.05
N VAL A 384 24.89 0.63 6.84
CA VAL A 384 23.61 -0.08 7.02
C VAL A 384 22.76 -0.02 5.77
N LEU A 385 21.86 -1.00 5.62
CA LEU A 385 20.77 -0.91 4.65
C LEU A 385 19.76 0.11 5.15
N ALA A 386 19.57 1.17 4.38
CA ALA A 386 18.59 2.22 4.61
C ALA A 386 17.48 2.09 3.58
N PHE A 387 16.27 1.83 4.04
CA PHE A 387 15.05 1.72 3.23
C PHE A 387 14.22 2.99 3.37
N ALA A 388 13.40 3.27 2.36
CA ALA A 388 12.59 4.48 2.31
C ALA A 388 11.21 4.33 2.99
N SER A 389 10.82 3.13 3.39
CA SER A 389 9.54 2.88 4.08
C SER A 389 9.70 1.70 5.03
N GLU A 390 9.26 1.85 6.28
CA GLU A 390 9.18 0.77 7.27
C GLU A 390 7.97 -0.16 7.04
N TYR A 391 6.93 0.32 6.35
CA TYR A 391 5.64 -0.35 6.26
C TYR A 391 5.62 -1.56 5.33
N GLU A 392 6.62 -1.66 4.46
CA GLU A 392 6.74 -2.69 3.43
C GLU A 392 7.90 -3.65 3.74
N ILE A 393 8.31 -3.68 5.00
CA ILE A 393 9.37 -4.57 5.47
C ILE A 393 8.70 -5.77 6.13
N SER A 394 8.96 -6.96 5.56
CA SER A 394 8.59 -8.24 6.16
C SER A 394 9.85 -8.97 6.58
N GLN A 395 10.00 -9.26 7.88
CA GLN A 395 11.07 -10.14 8.37
C GLN A 395 10.78 -11.63 8.13
N GLU A 396 9.52 -11.96 7.89
CA GLU A 396 9.03 -13.34 7.82
C GLU A 396 9.07 -13.88 6.39
N SER A 397 10.20 -14.47 6.00
CA SER A 397 10.34 -15.05 4.66
C SER A 397 9.55 -16.35 4.51
N GLN A 398 8.59 -16.36 3.57
CA GLN A 398 7.80 -17.54 3.23
C GLN A 398 8.11 -18.02 1.80
N MET A 399 8.24 -19.33 1.62
CA MET A 399 8.19 -19.95 0.31
C MET A 399 6.78 -19.78 -0.27
N MET A 400 6.68 -19.48 -1.56
CA MET A 400 5.40 -19.55 -2.26
C MET A 400 5.32 -20.80 -3.13
N ARG A 401 4.22 -21.55 -2.99
CA ARG A 401 3.85 -22.64 -3.90
C ARG A 401 2.92 -22.11 -4.97
N ILE A 402 3.20 -22.48 -6.22
CA ILE A 402 2.48 -21.99 -7.39
C ILE A 402 1.49 -23.06 -7.85
N PHE A 403 0.22 -22.68 -7.99
CA PHE A 403 -0.85 -23.54 -8.48
C PHE A 403 -1.52 -22.90 -9.70
N PRO A 404 -1.69 -23.63 -10.83
CA PRO A 404 -2.53 -23.15 -11.92
C PRO A 404 -3.94 -22.86 -11.44
N THR A 405 -4.53 -21.76 -11.87
CA THR A 405 -5.91 -21.40 -11.56
C THR A 405 -6.61 -20.73 -12.77
N LEU A 406 -7.94 -20.64 -12.70
CA LEU A 406 -8.74 -19.84 -13.61
C LEU A 406 -9.30 -18.63 -12.85
N THR A 407 -9.22 -17.49 -13.50
CA THR A 407 -9.69 -16.20 -12.99
C THR A 407 -10.74 -15.64 -13.92
N PHE A 408 -11.66 -14.85 -13.38
CA PHE A 408 -12.85 -14.41 -14.10
C PHE A 408 -13.00 -12.88 -14.06
N PRO A 409 -13.45 -12.24 -15.16
CA PRO A 409 -13.69 -10.79 -15.21
C PRO A 409 -14.64 -10.28 -14.12
N TYR A 410 -14.40 -9.09 -13.57
CA TYR A 410 -15.28 -8.48 -12.56
C TYR A 410 -16.42 -7.64 -13.16
N SER A 411 -16.41 -7.39 -14.47
CA SER A 411 -17.48 -6.65 -15.15
C SER A 411 -18.71 -7.53 -15.39
N SER A 412 -19.86 -7.10 -14.87
CA SER A 412 -21.16 -7.77 -15.04
C SER A 412 -21.61 -7.83 -16.50
N GLU A 413 -21.17 -6.88 -17.35
CA GLU A 413 -21.49 -6.84 -18.78
C GLU A 413 -21.00 -8.08 -19.53
N VAL A 414 -19.87 -8.67 -19.10
CA VAL A 414 -19.30 -9.88 -19.69
C VAL A 414 -20.23 -11.08 -19.53
N TYR A 415 -21.03 -11.09 -18.46
CA TYR A 415 -21.94 -12.18 -18.10
C TYR A 415 -23.38 -11.94 -18.56
N SER A 416 -23.66 -10.83 -19.24
CA SER A 416 -25.01 -10.44 -19.68
C SER A 416 -25.72 -11.51 -20.53
N ASN A 417 -24.94 -12.30 -21.28
CA ASN A 417 -25.47 -13.39 -22.14
C ASN A 417 -25.76 -14.69 -21.37
N LEU A 418 -25.46 -14.77 -20.08
CA LEU A 418 -25.69 -15.98 -19.28
C LEU A 418 -27.12 -16.06 -18.71
N GLU A 419 -27.94 -15.01 -18.86
CA GLU A 419 -29.33 -14.97 -18.37
C GLU A 419 -29.48 -15.34 -16.88
N LEU A 420 -28.43 -15.09 -16.07
CA LEU A 420 -28.43 -15.38 -14.64
C LEU A 420 -29.34 -14.40 -13.89
N SER A 421 -30.10 -14.90 -12.90
CA SER A 421 -30.98 -14.07 -12.07
C SER A 421 -30.20 -13.10 -11.17
N ASP A 422 -29.02 -13.51 -10.72
CA ASP A 422 -28.04 -12.70 -10.00
C ASP A 422 -26.63 -13.10 -10.47
N ALA A 423 -26.14 -12.43 -11.51
CA ALA A 423 -24.85 -12.75 -12.11
C ALA A 423 -23.69 -12.43 -11.16
N ASP A 424 -23.78 -11.35 -10.38
CA ASP A 424 -22.67 -10.91 -9.53
C ASP A 424 -22.47 -11.88 -8.36
N GLU A 425 -23.54 -12.32 -7.68
CA GLU A 425 -23.47 -13.31 -6.61
C GLU A 425 -22.96 -14.66 -7.15
N ALA A 426 -23.49 -15.13 -8.27
CA ALA A 426 -23.11 -16.42 -8.86
C ALA A 426 -21.63 -16.46 -9.27
N ILE A 427 -21.12 -15.37 -9.86
CA ILE A 427 -19.72 -15.28 -10.29
C ILE A 427 -18.79 -15.02 -9.09
N ALA A 428 -19.23 -14.26 -8.08
CA ALA A 428 -18.47 -14.15 -6.82
C ALA A 428 -18.30 -15.52 -6.16
N ALA A 429 -19.39 -16.31 -6.07
CA ALA A 429 -19.32 -17.68 -5.57
C ALA A 429 -18.45 -18.59 -6.43
N LEU A 430 -18.48 -18.43 -7.77
CA LEU A 430 -17.61 -19.20 -8.68
C LEU A 430 -16.13 -18.91 -8.40
N ARG A 431 -15.77 -17.63 -8.23
CA ARG A 431 -14.40 -17.19 -7.89
C ARG A 431 -13.95 -17.76 -6.55
N GLU A 432 -14.80 -17.70 -5.53
CA GLU A 432 -14.51 -18.27 -4.22
C GLU A 432 -14.18 -19.76 -4.29
N HIS A 433 -14.93 -20.53 -5.08
CA HIS A 433 -14.66 -21.96 -5.27
C HIS A 433 -13.39 -22.25 -6.09
N MET A 434 -12.83 -21.26 -6.78
CA MET A 434 -11.53 -21.37 -7.44
C MET A 434 -10.34 -21.03 -6.54
N HIS A 435 -10.60 -20.48 -5.36
CA HIS A 435 -9.58 -20.19 -4.34
C HIS A 435 -8.83 -21.46 -3.93
N VAL A 436 -7.54 -21.34 -3.65
CA VAL A 436 -6.65 -22.47 -3.36
C VAL A 436 -6.12 -22.35 -1.94
N GLY A 437 -6.59 -23.23 -1.06
CA GLY A 437 -6.17 -23.26 0.35
C GLY A 437 -6.83 -22.16 1.18
N ASP A 438 -6.38 -22.02 2.42
CA ASP A 438 -6.87 -21.02 3.37
C ASP A 438 -5.89 -19.84 3.45
N GLY A 439 -6.40 -18.64 3.76
CA GLY A 439 -5.59 -17.42 3.90
C GLY A 439 -5.46 -16.59 2.62
N PRO A 440 -4.61 -15.54 2.64
CA PRO A 440 -4.44 -14.68 1.48
C PRO A 440 -3.81 -15.45 0.32
N GLN A 441 -4.32 -15.17 -0.88
CA GLN A 441 -3.85 -15.77 -2.11
C GLN A 441 -3.25 -14.70 -3.00
N HIS A 442 -1.93 -14.69 -3.09
CA HIS A 442 -1.26 -13.87 -4.09
C HIS A 442 -1.51 -14.45 -5.48
N GLN A 443 -1.43 -13.61 -6.50
CA GLN A 443 -1.78 -13.99 -7.87
C GLN A 443 -0.69 -13.57 -8.85
N MET A 444 -0.35 -14.44 -9.80
CA MET A 444 0.48 -14.09 -10.94
C MET A 444 -0.32 -14.36 -12.22
N LEU A 445 -0.38 -13.39 -13.13
CA LEU A 445 -1.20 -13.44 -14.34
C LEU A 445 -2.71 -13.55 -14.03
N GLY A 446 -3.53 -13.76 -15.07
CA GLY A 446 -4.98 -13.83 -14.95
C GLY A 446 -5.66 -12.47 -14.83
N HIS A 447 -6.96 -12.50 -14.57
CA HIS A 447 -7.81 -11.34 -14.31
C HIS A 447 -7.87 -11.06 -12.81
N HIS A 448 -7.85 -9.79 -12.43
CA HIS A 448 -7.95 -9.28 -11.07
C HIS A 448 -9.09 -8.26 -10.95
N ARG A 449 -9.61 -7.96 -9.75
CA ARG A 449 -10.70 -6.95 -9.59
C ARG A 449 -10.29 -5.59 -10.14
N SER A 450 -9.02 -5.25 -9.95
CA SER A 450 -8.43 -3.98 -10.38
C SER A 450 -7.99 -3.95 -11.84
N THR A 451 -8.07 -5.05 -12.60
CA THR A 451 -7.43 -5.13 -13.92
C THR A 451 -7.80 -3.98 -14.85
N VAL A 452 -9.08 -3.62 -14.94
CA VAL A 452 -9.52 -2.51 -15.80
C VAL A 452 -8.94 -1.18 -15.33
N ARG A 453 -9.15 -0.82 -14.06
CA ARG A 453 -8.68 0.45 -13.47
C ARG A 453 -7.15 0.57 -13.50
N ALA A 454 -6.47 -0.51 -13.13
CA ALA A 454 -5.01 -0.57 -13.10
C ALA A 454 -4.42 -0.44 -14.51
N THR A 455 -5.03 -1.07 -15.53
CA THR A 455 -4.61 -0.92 -16.93
C THR A 455 -4.87 0.50 -17.44
N GLU A 456 -6.01 1.12 -17.12
CA GLU A 456 -6.28 2.51 -17.49
C GLU A 456 -5.22 3.45 -16.90
N ARG A 457 -4.88 3.28 -15.61
CA ARG A 457 -3.82 4.06 -14.95
C ARG A 457 -2.43 3.76 -15.54
N ALA A 458 -2.12 2.51 -15.88
CA ALA A 458 -0.88 2.15 -16.54
C ALA A 458 -0.70 2.85 -17.91
N ILE A 459 -1.78 2.97 -18.69
CA ILE A 459 -1.75 3.69 -19.97
C ILE A 459 -1.52 5.18 -19.78
N VAL A 460 -2.18 5.79 -18.79
CA VAL A 460 -1.96 7.20 -18.44
C VAL A 460 -0.50 7.41 -18.03
N HIS A 461 0.02 6.56 -17.13
CA HIS A 461 1.42 6.58 -16.70
C HIS A 461 2.39 6.42 -17.88
N ALA A 462 2.12 5.50 -18.80
CA ALA A 462 2.93 5.30 -20.00
C ALA A 462 2.96 6.56 -20.89
N LYS A 463 1.82 7.24 -21.07
CA LYS A 463 1.76 8.50 -21.84
C LYS A 463 2.58 9.60 -21.17
N GLN A 464 2.45 9.76 -19.86
CA GLN A 464 3.18 10.75 -19.05
C GLN A 464 4.70 10.53 -19.12
N ASN A 465 5.14 9.27 -19.14
CA ASN A 465 6.56 8.91 -19.27
C ASN A 465 7.06 8.87 -20.73
N GLY A 466 6.23 9.29 -21.70
CA GLY A 466 6.61 9.33 -23.11
C GLY A 466 6.69 7.96 -23.80
N TRP A 467 6.17 6.89 -23.19
CA TRP A 467 6.13 5.52 -23.73
C TRP A 467 4.93 5.33 -24.67
N GLN A 468 4.90 6.11 -25.75
CA GLN A 468 3.78 6.16 -26.69
C GLN A 468 3.43 4.78 -27.29
N GLU A 469 4.41 3.88 -27.39
CA GLU A 469 4.25 2.52 -27.88
C GLU A 469 3.58 1.54 -26.90
N LEU A 470 3.43 1.93 -25.62
CA LEU A 470 2.85 1.11 -24.54
C LEU A 470 1.43 1.55 -24.16
N THR A 471 0.72 2.21 -25.06
CA THR A 471 -0.59 2.84 -24.75
C THR A 471 -1.81 1.97 -25.08
N ARG A 472 -1.60 0.73 -25.57
CA ARG A 472 -2.67 -0.22 -25.88
C ARG A 472 -3.05 -1.00 -24.63
N ALA A 473 -4.32 -0.93 -24.23
CA ALA A 473 -4.83 -1.57 -23.02
C ALA A 473 -4.64 -3.09 -23.04
N GLU A 474 -4.88 -3.72 -24.19
CA GLU A 474 -4.75 -5.17 -24.38
C GLU A 474 -3.31 -5.70 -24.29
N ASP A 475 -2.31 -4.81 -24.33
CA ASP A 475 -0.90 -5.19 -24.17
C ASP A 475 -0.48 -5.18 -22.68
N TRP A 476 -1.31 -4.67 -21.76
CA TRP A 476 -1.03 -4.66 -20.33
C TRP A 476 -1.70 -5.84 -19.62
N PHE A 477 -0.98 -6.44 -18.67
CA PHE A 477 -1.49 -7.54 -17.88
C PHE A 477 -0.94 -7.48 -16.45
N ILE A 478 -1.65 -8.12 -15.52
CA ILE A 478 -1.22 -8.30 -14.14
C ILE A 478 -0.03 -9.26 -14.14
N LEU A 479 1.16 -8.76 -13.81
CA LEU A 479 2.33 -9.61 -13.64
C LEU A 479 2.28 -10.32 -12.29
N LEU A 480 2.03 -9.58 -11.21
CA LEU A 480 1.94 -10.12 -9.85
C LEU A 480 1.03 -9.22 -9.00
N ALA A 481 0.14 -9.81 -8.21
CA ALA A 481 -0.65 -9.13 -7.17
C ALA A 481 -0.32 -9.77 -5.82
N LEU A 482 0.15 -8.96 -4.88
CA LEU A 482 0.48 -9.36 -3.52
C LEU A 482 -0.61 -8.86 -2.58
N GLN A 483 -1.14 -9.75 -1.76
CA GLN A 483 -2.21 -9.46 -0.81
C GLN A 483 -1.62 -9.16 0.56
N SER A 484 -2.31 -8.29 1.31
CA SER A 484 -2.03 -8.10 2.72
C SER A 484 -2.34 -9.36 3.54
N GLY A 485 -1.73 -9.44 4.72
CA GLY A 485 -1.90 -10.53 5.66
C GLY A 485 -0.90 -11.68 5.49
N GLY A 486 -1.35 -12.86 5.90
CA GLY A 486 -0.59 -14.09 5.77
C GLY A 486 0.55 -14.17 6.78
N ARG A 487 1.40 -15.19 6.62
CA ARG A 487 2.57 -15.41 7.47
C ARG A 487 3.73 -14.51 7.06
N ALA A 488 3.73 -13.98 5.84
CA ALA A 488 4.66 -12.92 5.45
C ALA A 488 4.36 -11.60 6.17
N GLY A 489 3.13 -11.39 6.65
CA GLY A 489 2.77 -10.25 7.48
C GLY A 489 2.82 -8.90 6.76
N PHE A 490 2.65 -8.90 5.43
CA PHE A 490 2.57 -7.64 4.68
C PHE A 490 1.27 -6.90 5.01
N GLN A 491 1.34 -5.57 5.04
CA GLN A 491 0.17 -4.72 5.20
C GLN A 491 0.18 -3.61 4.15
N PHE A 492 -0.32 -3.95 2.97
CA PHE A 492 -0.46 -3.02 1.85
C PHE A 492 -1.71 -2.20 2.02
N GLU A 493 -1.52 -1.07 2.67
CA GLU A 493 -2.59 -0.10 2.75
C GLU A 493 -3.76 -0.70 3.52
N ASP A 494 -5.00 -0.61 3.03
CA ASP A 494 -6.19 -0.80 3.85
C ASP A 494 -6.51 -2.29 3.92
N TYR A 495 -5.47 -3.05 4.26
CA TYR A 495 -5.39 -4.47 4.00
C TYR A 495 -5.59 -4.83 2.53
N GLY A 496 -5.24 -3.90 1.65
CA GLY A 496 -5.36 -4.00 0.22
C GLY A 496 -4.31 -4.89 -0.45
N GLU A 497 -4.09 -4.62 -1.74
CA GLU A 497 -3.17 -5.38 -2.57
C GLU A 497 -2.19 -4.51 -3.33
N PHE A 498 -0.93 -4.95 -3.40
CA PHE A 498 0.07 -4.31 -4.24
C PHE A 498 0.28 -5.07 -5.54
N ILE A 499 -0.04 -4.40 -6.65
CA ILE A 499 -0.22 -5.00 -7.97
C ILE A 499 0.84 -4.46 -8.92
N PHE A 500 1.58 -5.36 -9.56
CA PHE A 500 2.50 -5.09 -10.65
C PHE A 500 1.84 -5.42 -11.98
N LEU A 501 1.86 -4.45 -12.89
CA LEU A 501 1.45 -4.59 -14.28
C LEU A 501 2.68 -4.52 -15.18
N ALA A 502 2.67 -5.34 -16.22
CA ALA A 502 3.70 -5.35 -17.24
C ALA A 502 3.11 -5.32 -18.64
N ASN A 503 3.92 -4.89 -19.62
CA ASN A 503 3.52 -4.84 -21.01
C ASN A 503 4.08 -6.03 -21.80
N LEU A 504 3.25 -6.64 -22.66
CA LEU A 504 3.59 -7.80 -23.49
C LEU A 504 4.81 -7.55 -24.39
N LYS A 505 5.01 -6.33 -24.90
CA LYS A 505 6.15 -6.02 -25.79
C LYS A 505 7.48 -6.03 -25.06
N ASP A 506 7.48 -5.65 -23.78
CA ASP A 506 8.68 -5.52 -22.98
C ASP A 506 9.06 -6.87 -22.41
N THR A 507 8.08 -7.56 -21.82
CA THR A 507 8.27 -8.87 -21.20
C THR A 507 8.72 -9.95 -22.19
N ARG A 508 8.24 -9.93 -23.45
CA ARG A 508 8.76 -10.79 -24.54
C ARG A 508 10.24 -10.60 -24.83
N ARG A 509 10.79 -9.43 -24.50
CA ARG A 509 12.22 -9.10 -24.67
C ARG A 509 13.02 -9.32 -23.39
N GLY A 510 12.37 -9.78 -22.31
CA GLY A 510 12.95 -9.84 -20.97
C GLY A 510 13.22 -8.46 -20.37
N ASP A 511 12.52 -7.43 -20.84
CA ASP A 511 12.62 -6.08 -20.31
C ASP A 511 11.49 -5.84 -19.29
N PHE A 512 11.87 -5.55 -18.05
CA PHE A 512 10.96 -5.26 -16.94
C PHE A 512 11.23 -3.87 -16.34
N SER A 513 11.96 -3.02 -17.07
CA SER A 513 12.28 -1.65 -16.62
C SER A 513 11.08 -0.70 -16.65
N ARG A 514 10.00 -1.08 -17.35
CA ARG A 514 8.79 -0.28 -17.56
C ARG A 514 7.54 -1.01 -17.09
N VAL A 515 7.57 -1.38 -15.81
CA VAL A 515 6.39 -1.89 -15.09
C VAL A 515 5.60 -0.73 -14.51
N PHE A 516 4.32 -0.95 -14.29
CA PHE A 516 3.46 -0.03 -13.55
C PHE A 516 3.00 -0.71 -12.27
N THR A 517 2.93 0.01 -11.16
CA THR A 517 2.35 -0.49 -9.92
C THR A 517 1.04 0.21 -9.59
N TYR A 518 0.14 -0.55 -9.01
CA TYR A 518 -1.16 -0.10 -8.58
C TYR A 518 -1.45 -0.67 -7.20
N LEU A 519 -2.02 0.17 -6.35
CA LEU A 519 -2.42 -0.22 -5.02
C LEU A 519 -3.95 -0.19 -4.98
N GLU A 520 -4.52 -1.33 -4.61
CA GLU A 520 -5.97 -1.51 -4.47
C GLU A 520 -6.31 -1.58 -3.00
N LEU A 521 -7.26 -0.77 -2.51
CA LEU A 521 -7.78 -0.93 -1.14
C LEU A 521 -8.87 -1.98 -1.08
N GLU A 522 -9.11 -2.48 0.12
CA GLU A 522 -10.24 -3.37 0.40
C GLU A 522 -11.58 -2.65 0.44
#